data_AF-A0A6J1R0L3-F1
#
_entry.id   AF-A0A6J1R0L3-F1
#
_cell.length_a   1.000
_cell.length_b   1.000
_cell.length_c   1.000
_cell.angle_alpha   90.00
_cell.angle_beta   90.00
_cell.angle_gamma   90.00
#
_symmetry.space_group_name_H-M   'P 1'
#
loop_
_entity.id
_entity.type
_entity.pdbx_description
1 polymer ?
#
loop_
_entity_poly.entity_id
_entity_poly.type
_entity_poly.pdbx_seq_one_letter_code
_entity_poly.pdbx_strand_id
1 'polypeptide(L)'
;MGRGHITKRELCIQRMREIHELSMLAVDNEAQRPNFLVRYPTVAGLIKDFEAAHLKIIQDASDEEFTAEDAIRKEFDTIRFGVIGRYEKFVGADRAAAAAAQAPVQTLSIRLPKISLPEFSGDLALWPSFIALFNVSIHENRSISSMEKYQYLVASLKGEALNVVKNLPLSADNYAIAYDALISRYQNKRNLADYHVDLMLNAKPLKLESAAPLRTLLNTFTENTQALNLLGFPTGSWDY
;
A
#
# COMPACT_ATOMS: atom_id res chain seq x y z
N MET A 1 42.06 5.00 34.62
CA MET A 1 40.62 5.10 34.28
C MET A 1 40.01 3.82 33.68
N GLY A 2 40.79 2.73 33.49
CA GLY A 2 40.33 1.54 32.75
C GLY A 2 39.37 0.55 33.45
N ARG A 3 39.33 0.49 34.80
CA ARG A 3 38.57 -0.56 35.52
C ARG A 3 37.07 -0.58 35.17
N GLY A 4 36.44 0.58 34.98
CA GLY A 4 35.03 0.67 34.62
C GLY A 4 34.70 0.17 33.21
N HIS A 5 35.63 0.30 32.27
CA HIS A 5 35.45 -0.18 30.89
C HIS A 5 35.61 -1.69 30.82
N ILE A 6 36.58 -2.24 31.56
CA ILE A 6 36.79 -3.69 31.68
C ILE A 6 35.53 -4.37 32.20
N THR A 7 34.96 -3.90 33.31
CA THR A 7 33.73 -4.46 33.88
C THR A 7 32.54 -4.38 32.91
N LYS A 8 32.39 -3.26 32.17
CA LYS A 8 31.33 -3.14 31.16
C LYS A 8 31.51 -4.11 30.00
N ARG A 9 32.76 -4.27 29.50
CA ARG A 9 33.10 -5.24 28.44
C ARG A 9 32.79 -6.67 28.91
N GLU A 10 33.24 -7.04 30.11
CA GLU A 10 33.01 -8.38 30.69
C GLU A 10 31.53 -8.69 30.88
N LEU A 11 30.73 -7.72 31.32
CA LEU A 11 29.28 -7.87 31.41
C LEU A 11 28.65 -8.14 30.03
N CYS A 12 29.11 -7.45 28.99
CA CYS A 12 28.62 -7.68 27.62
C CYS A 12 29.01 -9.07 27.12
N ILE A 13 30.24 -9.53 27.38
CA ILE A 13 30.69 -10.89 27.06
C ILE A 13 29.81 -11.92 27.76
N GLN A 14 29.58 -11.77 29.07
CA GLN A 14 28.78 -12.71 29.85
C GLN A 14 27.35 -12.80 29.30
N ARG A 15 26.69 -11.66 29.07
CA ARG A 15 25.33 -11.65 28.52
C ARG A 15 25.27 -12.23 27.11
N MET A 16 26.29 -11.99 26.29
CA MET A 16 26.37 -12.59 24.96
C MET A 16 26.54 -14.12 25.04
N ARG A 17 27.34 -14.62 26.01
CA ARG A 17 27.49 -16.06 26.28
C ARG A 17 26.16 -16.70 26.72
N GLU A 18 25.40 -16.05 27.59
CA GLU A 18 24.07 -16.54 28.01
C GLU A 18 23.11 -16.66 26.81
N ILE A 19 23.08 -15.66 25.92
CA ILE A 19 22.27 -15.71 24.69
C ILE A 19 22.81 -16.79 23.74
N HIS A 20 24.13 -16.97 23.67
CA HIS A 20 24.75 -18.02 22.88
C HIS A 20 24.37 -19.41 23.37
N GLU A 21 24.41 -19.68 24.67
CA GLU A 21 23.96 -20.94 25.27
C GLU A 21 22.49 -21.20 24.98
N LEU A 22 21.62 -20.21 25.16
CA LEU A 22 20.20 -20.33 24.80
C LEU A 22 20.00 -20.62 23.31
N SER A 23 20.80 -19.99 22.45
CA SER A 23 20.73 -20.24 21.00
C SER A 23 21.19 -21.65 20.62
N MET A 24 22.14 -22.23 21.37
CA MET A 24 22.58 -23.62 21.19
C MET A 24 21.51 -24.60 21.68
N LEU A 25 20.93 -24.36 22.87
CA LEU A 25 19.82 -25.17 23.39
C LEU A 25 18.60 -25.18 22.46
N ALA A 26 18.35 -24.05 21.78
CA ALA A 26 17.29 -23.92 20.79
C ALA A 26 17.51 -24.76 19.51
N VAL A 27 18.75 -25.18 19.22
CA VAL A 27 19.07 -26.10 18.11
C VAL A 27 18.59 -27.51 18.47
N ASP A 28 18.89 -27.97 19.68
CA ASP A 28 18.59 -29.33 20.13
C ASP A 28 17.15 -29.47 20.65
N ASN A 29 16.55 -28.38 21.12
CA ASN A 29 15.20 -28.36 21.69
C ASN A 29 14.35 -27.22 21.12
N GLU A 30 13.39 -27.59 20.26
CA GLU A 30 12.46 -26.67 19.62
C GLU A 30 11.62 -25.84 20.62
N ALA A 31 11.29 -26.40 21.79
CA ALA A 31 10.55 -25.68 22.83
C ALA A 31 11.35 -24.52 23.44
N GLN A 32 12.68 -24.50 23.28
CA GLN A 32 13.54 -23.41 23.75
C GLN A 32 13.73 -22.29 22.72
N ARG A 33 13.28 -22.47 21.47
CA ARG A 33 13.41 -21.45 20.42
C ARG A 33 12.75 -20.11 20.79
N PRO A 34 11.51 -20.06 21.33
CA PRO A 34 10.90 -18.79 21.75
C PRO A 34 11.74 -18.04 22.80
N ASN A 35 12.33 -18.77 23.74
CA ASN A 35 13.18 -18.21 24.80
C ASN A 35 14.45 -17.56 24.26
N PHE A 36 15.01 -18.10 23.17
CA PHE A 36 16.11 -17.48 22.45
C PHE A 36 15.63 -16.26 21.64
N LEU A 37 14.58 -16.42 20.85
CA LEU A 37 14.07 -15.38 19.95
C LEU A 37 13.66 -14.10 20.68
N VAL A 38 13.06 -14.21 21.88
CA VAL A 38 12.66 -13.04 22.68
C VAL A 38 13.87 -12.25 23.23
N ARG A 39 15.02 -12.90 23.40
CA ARG A 39 16.26 -12.27 23.92
C ARG A 39 17.16 -11.73 22.82
N TYR A 40 17.07 -12.28 21.61
CA TYR A 40 17.87 -11.85 20.46
C TYR A 40 17.84 -10.32 20.18
N PRO A 41 16.71 -9.59 20.33
CA PRO A 41 16.69 -8.13 20.13
C PRO A 41 17.72 -7.35 20.96
N THR A 42 18.16 -7.90 22.10
CA THR A 42 19.16 -7.25 22.97
C THR A 42 20.60 -7.36 22.43
N VAL A 43 20.86 -8.29 21.49
CA VAL A 43 22.19 -8.57 20.92
C VAL A 43 22.82 -7.34 20.28
N ALA A 44 22.05 -6.54 19.53
CA ALA A 44 22.55 -5.32 18.90
C ALA A 44 23.06 -4.29 19.92
N GLY A 45 22.37 -4.16 21.06
CA GLY A 45 22.80 -3.31 22.16
C GLY A 45 24.09 -3.81 22.80
N LEU A 46 24.18 -5.11 23.06
CA LEU A 46 25.38 -5.74 23.64
C LEU A 46 26.63 -5.58 22.76
N ILE A 47 26.47 -5.70 21.43
CA ILE A 47 27.56 -5.47 20.47
C ILE A 47 28.07 -4.02 20.58
N LYS A 48 27.14 -3.06 20.54
CA LYS A 48 27.47 -1.63 20.62
C LYS A 48 28.19 -1.28 21.92
N ASP A 49 27.68 -1.78 23.04
CA ASP A 49 28.25 -1.52 24.37
C ASP A 49 29.62 -2.18 24.54
N PHE A 50 29.79 -3.40 24.01
CA PHE A 50 31.10 -4.07 23.96
C PHE A 50 32.10 -3.26 23.14
N GLU A 51 31.74 -2.84 21.92
CA GLU A 51 32.63 -2.10 21.01
C GLU A 51 33.07 -0.77 21.65
N ALA A 52 32.13 -0.04 22.26
CA ALA A 52 32.43 1.22 22.94
C ALA A 52 33.37 1.03 24.15
N ALA A 53 33.15 -0.02 24.95
CA ALA A 53 33.99 -0.31 26.12
C ALA A 53 35.38 -0.82 25.70
N HIS A 54 35.44 -1.71 24.72
CA HIS A 54 36.67 -2.34 24.28
C HIS A 54 37.59 -1.38 23.52
N LEU A 55 37.02 -0.47 22.70
CA LEU A 55 37.79 0.58 22.05
C LEU A 55 38.51 1.48 23.06
N LYS A 56 37.88 1.77 24.20
CA LYS A 56 38.50 2.55 25.28
C LYS A 56 39.62 1.82 26.00
N ILE A 57 39.59 0.48 26.03
CA ILE A 57 40.64 -0.33 26.62
C ILE A 57 41.84 -0.38 25.67
N ILE A 58 41.60 -0.64 24.38
CA ILE A 58 42.67 -0.70 23.36
C ILE A 58 43.38 0.64 23.20
N GLN A 59 42.67 1.78 23.34
CA GLN A 59 43.28 3.11 23.27
C GLN A 59 44.40 3.33 24.30
N ASP A 60 44.35 2.65 25.43
CA ASP A 60 45.30 2.77 26.54
C ASP A 60 46.23 1.54 26.67
N ALA A 61 46.15 0.57 25.75
CA ALA A 61 46.87 -0.71 25.82
C ALA A 61 48.30 -0.62 25.26
N SER A 62 49.25 -1.28 25.91
CA SER A 62 50.59 -1.56 25.36
C SER A 62 50.55 -2.58 24.22
N ASP A 63 51.63 -2.69 23.44
CA ASP A 63 51.77 -3.67 22.37
C ASP A 63 51.64 -5.12 22.88
N GLU A 64 52.13 -5.39 24.09
CA GLU A 64 51.98 -6.70 24.74
C GLU A 64 50.53 -6.98 25.17
N GLU A 65 49.81 -5.97 25.66
CA GLU A 65 48.40 -6.09 26.06
C GLU A 65 47.45 -6.19 24.87
N PHE A 66 47.81 -5.57 23.74
CA PHE A 66 47.00 -5.60 22.51
C PHE A 66 46.70 -7.03 22.04
N THR A 67 47.67 -7.94 22.15
CA THR A 67 47.49 -9.33 21.73
C THR A 67 46.42 -10.04 22.57
N ALA A 68 46.38 -9.77 23.89
CA ALA A 68 45.37 -10.33 24.77
C ALA A 68 43.99 -9.72 24.51
N GLU A 69 43.93 -8.42 24.24
CA GLU A 69 42.70 -7.70 23.91
C GLU A 69 42.11 -8.16 22.56
N ASP A 70 42.93 -8.38 21.53
CA ASP A 70 42.49 -8.92 20.25
C ASP A 70 41.91 -10.34 20.38
N ALA A 71 42.52 -11.18 21.23
CA ALA A 71 41.98 -12.51 21.53
C ALA A 71 40.58 -12.45 22.15
N ILE A 72 40.33 -11.50 23.06
CA ILE A 72 39.02 -11.27 23.67
C ILE A 72 38.00 -10.79 22.61
N ARG A 73 38.40 -9.87 21.72
CA ARG A 73 37.54 -9.44 20.61
C ARG A 73 37.15 -10.61 19.73
N LYS A 74 38.12 -11.44 19.35
CA LYS A 74 37.91 -12.61 18.50
C LYS A 74 36.95 -13.60 19.14
N GLU A 75 37.08 -13.85 20.44
CA GLU A 75 36.15 -14.72 21.18
C GLU A 75 34.72 -14.14 21.16
N PHE A 76 34.57 -12.86 21.45
CA PHE A 76 33.27 -12.18 21.42
C PHE A 76 32.62 -12.23 20.03
N ASP A 77 33.39 -11.97 18.98
CA ASP A 77 32.91 -12.01 17.60
C ASP A 77 32.51 -13.44 17.19
N THR A 78 33.25 -14.47 17.62
CA THR A 78 32.89 -15.87 17.39
C THR A 78 31.50 -16.18 17.97
N ILE A 79 31.26 -15.75 19.21
CA ILE A 79 29.97 -15.95 19.90
C ILE A 79 28.86 -15.17 19.19
N ARG A 80 29.11 -13.89 18.87
CA ARG A 80 28.18 -12.99 18.19
C ARG A 80 27.72 -13.59 16.85
N PHE A 81 28.65 -13.99 15.98
CA PHE A 81 28.31 -14.52 14.68
C PHE A 81 27.57 -15.86 14.77
N GLY A 82 27.92 -16.69 15.77
CA GLY A 82 27.16 -17.92 16.07
C GLY A 82 25.70 -17.65 16.43
N VAL A 83 25.46 -16.65 17.29
CA VAL A 83 24.12 -16.21 17.69
C VAL A 83 23.31 -15.68 16.50
N ILE A 84 23.90 -14.79 15.69
CA ILE A 84 23.25 -14.21 14.51
C ILE A 84 22.88 -15.30 13.49
N GLY A 85 23.82 -16.19 13.15
CA GLY A 85 23.59 -17.25 12.18
C GLY A 85 22.47 -18.22 12.60
N ARG A 86 22.38 -18.55 13.90
CA ARG A 86 21.28 -19.39 14.42
C ARG A 86 19.93 -18.67 14.39
N TYR A 87 19.90 -17.39 14.75
CA TYR A 87 18.68 -16.59 14.63
C TYR A 87 18.16 -16.53 13.19
N GLU A 88 19.03 -16.23 12.24
CA GLU A 88 18.67 -16.20 10.82
C GLU A 88 18.17 -17.56 10.32
N LYS A 89 18.77 -18.65 10.79
CA LYS A 89 18.31 -20.01 10.48
C LYS A 89 16.89 -20.27 11.01
N PHE A 90 16.59 -19.89 12.25
CA PHE A 90 15.26 -20.12 12.84
C PHE A 90 14.19 -19.24 12.20
N VAL A 91 14.45 -17.93 12.07
CA VAL A 91 13.49 -17.01 11.44
C VAL A 91 13.37 -17.26 9.93
N GLY A 92 14.45 -17.66 9.28
CA GLY A 92 14.47 -18.07 7.88
C GLY A 92 13.67 -19.36 7.64
N ALA A 93 13.79 -20.34 8.53
CA ALA A 93 12.97 -21.55 8.50
C ALA A 93 11.50 -21.24 8.75
N ASP A 94 11.16 -20.36 9.70
CA ASP A 94 9.78 -19.93 9.95
C ASP A 94 9.20 -19.15 8.77
N ARG A 95 10.00 -18.29 8.11
CA ARG A 95 9.59 -17.58 6.88
C ARG A 95 9.40 -18.54 5.71
N ALA A 96 10.29 -19.52 5.54
CA ALA A 96 10.18 -20.53 4.49
C ALA A 96 9.01 -21.49 4.76
N ALA A 97 8.77 -21.87 6.01
CA ALA A 97 7.63 -22.68 6.43
C ALA A 97 6.31 -21.90 6.31
N ALA A 98 6.28 -20.61 6.63
CA ALA A 98 5.12 -19.75 6.38
C ALA A 98 4.85 -19.58 4.88
N ALA A 99 5.89 -19.49 4.05
CA ALA A 99 5.75 -19.45 2.59
C ALA A 99 5.29 -20.81 2.01
N ALA A 100 5.71 -21.94 2.59
CA ALA A 100 5.29 -23.28 2.17
C ALA A 100 3.90 -23.69 2.71
N ALA A 101 3.52 -23.21 3.90
CA ALA A 101 2.18 -23.37 4.47
C ALA A 101 1.14 -22.47 3.79
N GLN A 102 1.59 -21.45 3.05
CA GLN A 102 0.82 -20.81 1.98
C GLN A 102 0.83 -21.67 0.70
N ALA A 103 0.40 -22.92 0.81
CA ALA A 103 -0.29 -23.51 -0.34
C ALA A 103 -1.45 -22.58 -0.68
N PRO A 104 -1.74 -22.30 -1.97
CA PRO A 104 -2.84 -21.41 -2.30
C PRO A 104 -4.08 -22.05 -1.69
N VAL A 105 -4.60 -21.43 -0.63
CA VAL A 105 -6.00 -21.60 -0.27
C VAL A 105 -6.68 -21.29 -1.57
N GLN A 106 -7.31 -22.29 -2.18
CA GLN A 106 -8.38 -22.05 -3.12
C GLN A 106 -9.44 -21.36 -2.28
N THR A 107 -9.23 -20.07 -2.03
CA THR A 107 -10.31 -19.13 -2.15
C THR A 107 -10.96 -19.57 -3.44
N LEU A 108 -12.24 -19.87 -3.39
CA LEU A 108 -13.06 -19.58 -4.54
C LEU A 108 -12.86 -18.09 -4.78
N SER A 109 -11.73 -17.73 -5.41
CA SER A 109 -11.67 -16.59 -6.26
C SER A 109 -12.69 -16.99 -7.30
N ILE A 110 -13.92 -16.54 -7.06
CA ILE A 110 -14.62 -15.86 -8.14
C ILE A 110 -13.50 -15.03 -8.75
N ARG A 111 -12.93 -15.51 -9.85
CA ARG A 111 -12.11 -14.67 -10.70
C ARG A 111 -13.12 -13.66 -11.17
N LEU A 112 -13.30 -12.61 -10.36
CA LEU A 112 -13.99 -11.42 -10.78
C LEU A 112 -13.35 -11.12 -12.13
N PRO A 113 -14.17 -10.98 -13.19
CA PRO A 113 -13.64 -10.57 -14.48
C PRO A 113 -12.65 -9.45 -14.20
N LYS A 114 -11.42 -9.55 -14.73
CA LYS A 114 -10.41 -8.50 -14.56
C LYS A 114 -11.14 -7.18 -14.79
N ILE A 115 -11.22 -6.34 -13.75
CA ILE A 115 -11.91 -5.06 -13.86
C ILE A 115 -11.13 -4.31 -14.93
N SER A 116 -11.72 -4.24 -16.12
CA SER A 116 -11.19 -3.42 -17.20
C SER A 116 -11.21 -1.99 -16.69
N LEU A 117 -10.16 -1.22 -17.01
CA LEU A 117 -10.18 0.22 -16.76
C LEU A 117 -11.50 0.79 -17.28
N PRO A 118 -12.22 1.57 -16.48
CA PRO A 118 -13.48 2.14 -16.92
C PRO A 118 -13.21 3.01 -18.14
N GLU A 119 -14.01 2.85 -19.18
CA GLU A 119 -13.87 3.63 -20.41
C GLU A 119 -14.82 4.82 -20.38
N PHE A 120 -14.34 5.98 -20.77
CA PHE A 120 -15.15 7.20 -20.82
C PHE A 120 -14.92 7.96 -22.11
N SER A 121 -15.99 8.12 -22.88
CA SER A 121 -15.99 8.79 -24.19
C SER A 121 -16.42 10.26 -24.14
N GLY A 122 -17.00 10.71 -23.02
CA GLY A 122 -17.59 12.04 -22.85
C GLY A 122 -19.09 12.05 -22.55
N ASP A 123 -19.74 10.89 -22.41
CA ASP A 123 -21.16 10.79 -22.08
C ASP A 123 -21.45 11.26 -20.65
N LEU A 124 -22.15 12.39 -20.53
CA LEU A 124 -22.52 13.01 -19.26
C LEU A 124 -23.33 12.07 -18.34
N ALA A 125 -24.14 11.17 -18.90
CA ALA A 125 -24.90 10.20 -18.10
C ALA A 125 -23.98 9.18 -17.39
N LEU A 126 -22.84 8.85 -18.00
CA LEU A 126 -21.87 7.88 -17.48
C LEU A 126 -20.80 8.52 -16.60
N TRP A 127 -20.68 9.85 -16.62
CA TRP A 127 -19.66 10.58 -15.86
C TRP A 127 -19.64 10.25 -14.35
N PRO A 128 -20.78 10.27 -13.62
CA PRO A 128 -20.77 9.99 -12.18
C PRO A 128 -20.22 8.61 -11.84
N SER A 129 -20.60 7.60 -12.62
CA SER A 129 -20.12 6.22 -12.46
C SER A 129 -18.64 6.09 -12.80
N PHE A 130 -18.21 6.70 -13.91
CA PHE A 130 -16.81 6.70 -14.34
C PHE A 130 -15.89 7.31 -13.28
N ILE A 131 -16.20 8.53 -12.83
CA ILE A 131 -15.29 9.25 -11.93
C ILE A 131 -15.22 8.59 -10.55
N ALA A 132 -16.33 8.05 -10.05
CA ALA A 132 -16.34 7.29 -8.80
C ALA A 132 -15.44 6.06 -8.88
N LEU A 133 -15.55 5.28 -9.97
CA LEU A 133 -14.75 4.07 -10.15
C LEU A 133 -13.27 4.39 -10.39
N PHE A 134 -12.98 5.42 -11.18
CA PHE A 134 -11.60 5.87 -11.43
C PHE A 134 -10.95 6.37 -10.13
N ASN A 135 -11.71 7.06 -9.27
CA ASN A 135 -11.16 7.61 -8.04
C ASN A 135 -10.76 6.53 -7.05
N VAL A 136 -11.67 5.60 -6.78
CA VAL A 136 -11.42 4.48 -5.86
C VAL A 136 -10.30 3.57 -6.38
N SER A 137 -10.21 3.38 -7.69
CA SER A 137 -9.26 2.44 -8.29
C SER A 137 -7.86 3.04 -8.48
N ILE A 138 -7.78 4.31 -8.92
CA ILE A 138 -6.55 4.94 -9.42
C ILE A 138 -6.21 6.23 -8.67
N HIS A 139 -7.12 7.21 -8.61
CA HIS A 139 -6.81 8.55 -8.08
C HIS A 139 -6.40 8.52 -6.61
N GLU A 140 -7.16 7.80 -5.77
CA GLU A 140 -6.94 7.72 -4.31
C GLU A 140 -5.86 6.70 -3.92
N ASN A 141 -5.45 5.84 -4.85
CA ASN A 141 -4.45 4.81 -4.61
C ASN A 141 -3.06 5.43 -4.45
N ARG A 142 -2.47 5.31 -3.26
CA ARG A 142 -1.12 5.85 -2.93
C ARG A 142 0.03 5.00 -3.46
N SER A 143 -0.24 3.76 -3.87
CA SER A 143 0.78 2.85 -4.41
C SER A 143 1.07 3.11 -5.89
N ILE A 144 0.24 3.91 -6.57
CA ILE A 144 0.40 4.27 -7.99
C ILE A 144 1.03 5.67 -8.06
N SER A 145 2.11 5.83 -8.82
CA SER A 145 2.76 7.13 -9.01
C SER A 145 1.91 8.07 -9.87
N SER A 146 2.09 9.39 -9.75
CA SER A 146 1.36 10.36 -10.57
C SER A 146 1.53 10.14 -12.08
N MET A 147 2.70 9.67 -12.51
CA MET A 147 2.95 9.34 -13.92
C MET A 147 2.12 8.14 -14.38
N GLU A 148 2.08 7.07 -13.58
CA GLU A 148 1.25 5.89 -13.87
C GLU A 148 -0.24 6.25 -13.82
N LYS A 149 -0.68 7.09 -12.87
CA LYS A 149 -2.06 7.60 -12.82
C LYS A 149 -2.44 8.33 -14.09
N TYR A 150 -1.52 9.11 -14.67
CA TYR A 150 -1.79 9.81 -15.91
C TYR A 150 -1.86 8.85 -17.11
N GLN A 151 -0.98 7.84 -17.15
CA GLN A 151 -1.09 6.78 -18.16
C GLN A 151 -2.43 6.05 -18.09
N TYR A 152 -2.88 5.69 -16.88
CA TYR A 152 -4.18 5.09 -16.66
C TYR A 152 -5.34 6.02 -17.04
N LEU A 153 -5.23 7.31 -16.73
CA LEU A 153 -6.22 8.31 -17.12
C LEU A 153 -6.36 8.36 -18.64
N VAL A 154 -5.26 8.54 -19.38
CA VAL A 154 -5.29 8.59 -20.85
C VAL A 154 -5.83 7.28 -21.45
N ALA A 155 -5.44 6.13 -20.92
CA ALA A 155 -5.92 4.82 -21.38
C ALA A 155 -7.41 4.58 -21.13
N SER A 156 -7.98 5.25 -20.11
CA SER A 156 -9.39 5.17 -19.74
C SER A 156 -10.28 6.11 -20.56
N LEU A 157 -9.71 7.03 -21.34
CA LEU A 157 -10.44 8.05 -22.09
C LEU A 157 -10.51 7.73 -23.58
N LYS A 158 -11.66 8.02 -24.19
CA LYS A 158 -11.91 7.91 -25.62
C LYS A 158 -12.60 9.17 -26.13
N GLY A 159 -12.64 9.32 -27.46
CA GLY A 159 -13.47 10.34 -28.12
C GLY A 159 -13.25 11.76 -27.60
N GLU A 160 -14.33 12.41 -27.18
CA GLU A 160 -14.31 13.80 -26.72
C GLU A 160 -13.55 13.96 -25.41
N ALA A 161 -13.68 13.02 -24.48
CA ALA A 161 -13.02 13.11 -23.19
C ALA A 161 -11.48 13.03 -23.32
N LEU A 162 -10.98 12.22 -24.27
CA LEU A 162 -9.55 12.18 -24.59
C LEU A 162 -9.06 13.51 -25.20
N ASN A 163 -9.90 14.20 -25.99
CA ASN A 163 -9.56 15.50 -26.56
C ASN A 163 -9.31 16.59 -25.51
N VAL A 164 -9.84 16.44 -24.29
CA VAL A 164 -9.62 17.38 -23.17
C VAL A 164 -8.16 17.37 -22.73
N VAL A 165 -7.54 16.18 -22.73
CA VAL A 165 -6.21 15.97 -22.14
C VAL A 165 -5.11 15.73 -23.17
N LYS A 166 -5.46 15.52 -24.46
CA LYS A 166 -4.49 15.17 -25.52
C LYS A 166 -3.37 16.19 -25.76
N ASN A 167 -3.60 17.45 -25.42
CA ASN A 167 -2.64 18.54 -25.64
C ASN A 167 -1.64 18.68 -24.49
N LEU A 168 -1.85 17.94 -23.39
CA LEU A 168 -0.96 17.93 -22.24
C LEU A 168 0.08 16.80 -22.42
N PRO A 169 1.38 17.11 -22.31
CA PRO A 169 2.42 16.08 -22.37
C PRO A 169 2.29 15.11 -21.20
N LEU A 170 2.50 13.81 -21.46
CA LEU A 170 2.46 12.76 -20.46
C LEU A 170 3.60 12.90 -19.44
N SER A 171 3.36 13.63 -18.35
CA SER A 171 4.30 13.83 -17.24
C SER A 171 3.61 13.76 -15.88
N ALA A 172 4.37 13.46 -14.82
CA ALA A 172 3.83 13.42 -13.46
C ALA A 172 3.20 14.76 -13.03
N ASP A 173 3.81 15.88 -13.43
CA ASP A 173 3.36 17.23 -13.08
C ASP A 173 2.03 17.59 -13.76
N ASN A 174 1.79 17.05 -14.97
CA ASN A 174 0.59 17.34 -15.75
C ASN A 174 -0.62 16.48 -15.36
N TYR A 175 -0.43 15.44 -14.52
CA TYR A 175 -1.53 14.57 -14.10
C TYR A 175 -2.67 15.36 -13.44
N ALA A 176 -2.34 16.19 -12.45
CA ALA A 176 -3.33 16.97 -11.71
C ALA A 176 -4.09 17.92 -12.66
N ILE A 177 -3.36 18.59 -13.56
CA ILE A 177 -3.94 19.49 -14.57
C ILE A 177 -4.92 18.74 -15.48
N ALA A 178 -4.53 17.56 -15.96
CA ALA A 178 -5.36 16.73 -16.83
C ALA A 178 -6.63 16.23 -16.11
N TYR A 179 -6.49 15.79 -14.87
CA TYR A 179 -7.61 15.33 -14.04
C TYR A 179 -8.58 16.48 -13.73
N ASP A 180 -8.08 17.63 -13.30
CA ASP A 180 -8.88 18.82 -12.98
C ASP A 180 -9.61 19.38 -14.21
N ALA A 181 -8.99 19.30 -15.40
CA ALA A 181 -9.63 19.67 -16.65
C ALA A 181 -10.85 18.80 -16.97
N LEU A 182 -10.79 17.49 -16.68
CA LEU A 182 -11.93 16.58 -16.84
C LEU A 182 -13.02 16.86 -15.81
N ILE A 183 -12.66 17.03 -14.54
CA ILE A 183 -13.60 17.42 -13.48
C ILE A 183 -14.32 18.71 -13.88
N SER A 184 -13.58 19.73 -14.31
CA SER A 184 -14.16 21.03 -14.68
C SER A 184 -15.14 20.94 -15.84
N ARG A 185 -14.85 20.08 -16.83
CA ARG A 185 -15.71 19.92 -18.02
C ARG A 185 -16.96 19.09 -17.73
N TYR A 186 -16.83 17.99 -16.99
CA TYR A 186 -17.89 16.98 -16.88
C TYR A 186 -18.60 16.95 -15.51
N GLN A 187 -17.99 17.50 -14.45
CA GLN A 187 -18.59 17.59 -13.11
C GLN A 187 -19.40 18.87 -12.88
N ASN A 188 -19.68 19.64 -13.94
CA ASN A 188 -20.53 20.82 -13.82
C ASN A 188 -21.98 20.39 -13.58
N LYS A 189 -22.41 20.50 -12.32
CA LYS A 189 -23.77 20.11 -11.86
C LYS A 189 -24.88 20.76 -12.67
N ARG A 190 -24.70 21.99 -13.15
CA ARG A 190 -25.71 22.70 -13.95
C ARG A 190 -25.85 22.10 -15.33
N ASN A 191 -24.74 21.84 -16.01
CA ASN A 191 -24.77 21.19 -17.32
C ASN A 191 -25.35 19.76 -17.24
N LEU A 192 -25.04 19.03 -16.16
CA LEU A 192 -25.63 17.72 -15.91
C LEU A 192 -27.15 17.82 -15.68
N ALA A 193 -27.60 18.82 -14.92
CA ALA A 193 -29.03 19.06 -14.71
C ALA A 193 -29.75 19.44 -16.01
N ASP A 194 -29.18 20.36 -16.79
CA ASP A 194 -29.72 20.78 -18.09
C ASP A 194 -29.84 19.58 -19.04
N TYR A 195 -28.84 18.69 -19.07
CA TYR A 195 -28.89 17.44 -19.83
C TYR A 195 -30.08 16.53 -19.43
N HIS A 196 -30.30 16.31 -18.13
CA HIS A 196 -31.41 15.49 -17.65
C HIS A 196 -32.78 16.12 -17.93
N VAL A 197 -32.88 17.44 -17.81
CA VAL A 197 -34.10 18.20 -18.17
C VAL A 197 -34.36 18.10 -19.67
N ASP A 198 -33.36 18.27 -20.52
CA ASP A 198 -33.49 18.16 -21.97
C ASP A 198 -33.95 16.75 -22.40
N LEU A 199 -33.47 15.69 -21.76
CA LEU A 199 -33.94 14.32 -22.02
C LEU A 199 -35.44 14.16 -21.73
N MET A 200 -35.93 14.79 -20.66
CA MET A 200 -37.35 14.78 -20.31
C MET A 200 -38.19 15.61 -21.29
N LEU A 201 -37.74 16.83 -21.61
CA LEU A 201 -38.46 17.76 -22.49
C LEU A 201 -38.52 17.24 -23.94
N ASN A 202 -37.48 16.54 -24.39
CA ASN A 202 -37.40 15.95 -25.73
C ASN A 202 -37.86 14.49 -25.78
N ALA A 203 -38.54 13.99 -24.73
CA ALA A 203 -39.10 12.65 -24.72
C ALA A 203 -40.08 12.46 -25.90
N LYS A 204 -39.92 11.36 -26.64
CA LYS A 204 -40.68 11.14 -27.88
C LYS A 204 -42.18 10.99 -27.59
N PRO A 205 -43.06 11.65 -28.38
CA PRO A 205 -44.50 11.44 -28.28
C PRO A 205 -44.87 9.97 -28.50
N LEU A 206 -45.77 9.45 -27.67
CA LEU A 206 -46.29 8.10 -27.81
C LEU A 206 -47.17 8.00 -29.06
N LYS A 207 -46.80 7.12 -29.99
CA LYS A 207 -47.54 6.93 -31.27
C LYS A 207 -48.44 5.70 -31.28
N LEU A 208 -48.24 4.78 -30.34
CA LEU A 208 -48.91 3.48 -30.25
C LEU A 208 -49.38 3.27 -28.81
N GLU A 209 -50.66 2.98 -28.63
CA GLU A 209 -51.26 2.65 -27.35
C GLU A 209 -50.84 1.24 -26.94
N SER A 210 -49.67 1.13 -26.29
CA SER A 210 -49.19 -0.13 -25.74
C SER A 210 -48.40 0.12 -24.46
N ALA A 211 -48.34 -0.90 -23.60
CA ALA A 211 -47.69 -0.79 -22.30
C ALA A 211 -46.17 -0.56 -22.40
N ALA A 212 -45.52 -1.03 -23.47
CA ALA A 212 -44.07 -0.92 -23.62
C ALA A 212 -43.58 0.53 -23.82
N PRO A 213 -44.10 1.31 -24.80
CA PRO A 213 -43.78 2.73 -24.93
C PRO A 213 -44.10 3.56 -23.67
N LEU A 214 -45.19 3.25 -22.98
CA LEU A 214 -45.55 3.93 -21.72
C LEU A 214 -44.52 3.67 -20.62
N ARG A 215 -44.05 2.43 -20.46
CA ARG A 215 -42.97 2.08 -19.53
C ARG A 215 -41.67 2.80 -19.86
N THR A 216 -41.30 2.87 -21.14
CA THR A 216 -40.10 3.60 -21.57
C THR A 216 -40.18 5.08 -21.22
N LEU A 217 -41.35 5.70 -21.43
CA LEU A 217 -41.58 7.10 -21.05
C LEU A 217 -41.47 7.28 -19.53
N LEU A 218 -42.12 6.42 -18.74
CA LEU A 218 -42.06 6.46 -17.28
C LEU A 218 -40.61 6.28 -16.77
N ASN A 219 -39.86 5.35 -17.33
CA ASN A 219 -38.44 5.15 -17.00
C ASN A 219 -37.63 6.41 -17.29
N THR A 220 -37.84 7.04 -18.46
CA THR A 220 -37.16 8.29 -18.83
C THR A 220 -37.37 9.37 -17.77
N PHE A 221 -38.60 9.62 -17.33
CA PHE A 221 -38.85 10.62 -16.29
C PHE A 221 -38.32 10.20 -14.91
N THR A 222 -38.47 8.93 -14.54
CA THR A 222 -38.03 8.41 -13.24
C THR A 222 -36.51 8.48 -13.09
N GLU A 223 -35.76 8.03 -14.10
CA GLU A 223 -34.29 8.03 -14.10
C GLU A 223 -33.74 9.47 -14.04
N ASN A 224 -34.28 10.37 -14.87
CA ASN A 224 -33.80 11.76 -14.93
C ASN A 224 -34.17 12.57 -13.67
N THR A 225 -35.37 12.37 -13.09
CA THR A 225 -35.75 13.02 -11.81
C THR A 225 -34.93 12.52 -10.63
N GLN A 226 -34.59 11.22 -10.59
CA GLN A 226 -33.66 10.68 -9.59
C GLN A 226 -32.25 11.26 -9.75
N ALA A 227 -31.74 11.36 -10.99
CA ALA A 227 -30.43 11.93 -11.25
C ALA A 227 -30.34 13.41 -10.81
N LEU A 228 -31.39 14.20 -11.07
CA LEU A 228 -31.50 15.59 -10.59
C LEU A 228 -31.46 15.69 -9.06
N ASN A 229 -32.20 14.83 -8.35
CA ASN A 229 -32.16 14.79 -6.89
C ASN A 229 -30.74 14.48 -6.37
N LEU A 230 -30.03 13.52 -6.99
CA LEU A 230 -28.65 13.18 -6.63
C LEU A 230 -27.67 14.34 -6.88
N LEU A 231 -27.91 15.16 -7.90
CA LEU A 231 -27.14 16.37 -8.18
C LEU A 231 -27.43 17.51 -7.19
N GLY A 232 -28.47 17.38 -6.37
CA GLY A 232 -28.92 18.37 -5.40
C GLY A 232 -30.00 19.32 -5.92
N PHE A 233 -30.68 18.96 -7.02
CA PHE A 233 -31.83 19.69 -7.56
C PHE A 233 -33.12 18.95 -7.16
N PRO A 234 -33.86 19.44 -6.16
CA PRO A 234 -35.04 18.73 -5.66
C PRO A 234 -36.14 18.69 -6.72
N THR A 235 -36.66 17.49 -6.98
CA THR A 235 -37.80 17.29 -7.91
C THR A 235 -39.08 16.85 -7.19
N GLY A 236 -39.02 16.66 -5.87
CA GLY A 236 -40.15 16.19 -5.06
C GLY A 236 -41.31 17.17 -4.92
N SER A 237 -41.16 18.42 -5.39
CA SER A 237 -42.20 19.45 -5.43
C SER A 237 -42.58 19.82 -6.87
N TRP A 238 -42.33 18.93 -7.84
CA TRP A 238 -42.68 19.13 -9.25
C TRP A 238 -44.10 18.64 -9.57
N ASP A 239 -44.93 18.53 -8.54
CA ASP A 239 -46.37 18.39 -8.64
C ASP A 239 -47.08 19.76 -8.55
N TYR A 240 -48.35 19.79 -8.93
CA TYR A 240 -49.21 20.98 -8.88
C TYR A 240 -49.82 21.15 -7.48
#